data_AF-A0A8H4ABN0-F1
#
_entry.id   AF-A0A8H4ABN0-F1
#
_cell.length_a   1.000
_cell.length_b   1.000
_cell.length_c   1.000
_cell.angle_alpha   90.00
_cell.angle_beta   90.00
_cell.angle_gamma   90.00
#
_symmetry.space_group_name_H-M   'P 1'
#
loop_
_entity.id
_entity.type
_entity.pdbx_description
1 polymer ?
#
loop_
_entity_poly.entity_id
_entity_poly.type
_entity_poly.pdbx_seq_one_letter_code
_entity_poly.pdbx_strand_id
1 'polypeptide(L)'
;MNDGKAYYYWKWVGLNLNTTKYDYAAKTDNDSFVHFQNLALNLRPLPRDDLYYGHMIRRKRDIPFARGQLQVLSVNYAYLFVSIPFDRKEWNGAEDYMLGLWLNKYINSTLN
;
A
#
# COMPACT_ATOMS: atom_id res chain seq x y z
N MET A 1 11.17 -4.49 -7.67
CA MET A 1 10.35 -3.31 -7.39
C MET A 1 10.91 -2.17 -8.23
N ASN A 2 11.13 -2.40 -9.53
CA ASN A 2 11.62 -1.45 -10.54
C ASN A 2 12.28 -0.18 -9.96
N ASP A 3 13.49 -0.32 -9.41
CA ASP A 3 14.28 0.78 -8.83
C ASP A 3 13.59 1.56 -7.69
N GLY A 4 12.81 0.85 -6.87
CA GLY A 4 12.07 1.41 -5.74
C GLY A 4 10.78 2.14 -6.11
N LYS A 5 10.26 2.00 -7.34
CA LYS A 5 9.07 2.74 -7.80
C LYS A 5 7.91 2.76 -6.80
N ALA A 6 7.48 1.60 -6.27
CA ALA A 6 6.40 1.57 -5.27
C ALA A 6 6.75 2.27 -3.95
N TYR A 7 7.99 2.15 -3.48
CA TYR A 7 8.44 2.85 -2.29
C TYR A 7 8.29 4.35 -2.45
N TYR A 8 8.85 4.88 -3.53
CA TYR A 8 8.84 6.31 -3.77
C TYR A 8 7.44 6.83 -4.03
N TYR A 9 6.58 6.02 -4.67
CA TYR A 9 5.15 6.34 -4.81
C TYR A 9 4.47 6.47 -3.44
N TRP A 10 4.55 5.46 -2.58
CA TRP A 10 3.88 5.50 -1.27
C TRP A 10 4.49 6.53 -0.32
N LYS A 11 5.81 6.75 -0.40
CA LYS A 11 6.47 7.86 0.29
C LYS A 11 5.95 9.21 -0.21
N TRP A 12 5.78 9.39 -1.52
CA TRP A 12 5.21 10.61 -2.08
C TRP A 12 3.77 10.81 -1.60
N VAL A 13 2.95 9.76 -1.59
CA VAL A 13 1.58 9.82 -1.02
C VAL A 13 1.62 10.30 0.42
N GLY A 14 2.46 9.69 1.26
CA GLY A 14 2.59 10.07 2.67
C GLY A 14 3.18 11.47 2.90
N LEU A 15 3.97 12.01 1.97
CA LEU A 15 4.49 13.37 2.09
C LEU A 15 3.50 14.44 1.61
N ASN A 16 2.61 14.11 0.68
CA ASN A 16 1.88 15.11 -0.11
C ASN A 16 0.37 15.05 0.05
N LEU A 17 -0.21 13.92 0.47
CA LEU A 17 -1.65 13.84 0.72
C LEU A 17 -1.96 14.11 2.18
N ASN A 18 -3.02 14.89 2.40
CA ASN A 18 -3.51 15.24 3.73
C ASN A 18 -4.72 14.36 4.10
N THR A 19 -4.65 13.71 5.25
CA THR A 19 -5.72 12.87 5.80
C THR A 19 -7.03 13.61 6.07
N THR A 20 -7.03 14.95 6.19
CA THR A 20 -8.27 15.74 6.29
C THR A 20 -9.00 15.90 4.95
N LYS A 21 -8.36 15.56 3.82
CA LYS A 21 -8.92 15.69 2.47
C LYS A 21 -9.13 14.35 1.78
N TYR A 22 -8.26 13.38 2.06
CA TYR A 22 -8.27 12.08 1.40
C TYR A 22 -8.12 10.98 2.44
N ASP A 23 -9.10 10.05 2.46
CA ASP A 23 -9.04 8.86 3.32
C ASP A 23 -8.07 7.81 2.74
N TYR A 24 -8.09 7.65 1.41
CA TYR A 24 -7.40 6.55 0.71
C TYR A 24 -6.63 7.04 -0.50
N ALA A 25 -5.54 6.33 -0.82
CA ALA A 25 -4.82 6.44 -2.08
C ALA A 25 -4.77 5.06 -2.76
N ALA A 26 -5.01 5.03 -4.07
CA ALA A 26 -5.00 3.81 -4.87
C ALA A 26 -3.86 3.82 -5.88
N LYS A 27 -3.21 2.67 -6.07
CA LYS A 27 -2.28 2.38 -7.15
C LYS A 27 -2.91 1.32 -8.04
N THR A 28 -2.88 1.53 -9.35
CA THR A 28 -3.38 0.60 -10.37
C THR A 28 -2.43 0.56 -11.56
N ASP A 29 -2.55 -0.46 -12.39
CA ASP A 29 -1.78 -0.58 -13.63
C ASP A 29 -2.49 0.19 -14.76
N ASN A 30 -1.75 0.60 -15.80
CA ASN A 30 -2.29 1.42 -16.90
C ASN A 30 -3.20 0.64 -17.87
N ASP A 31 -3.28 -0.67 -17.71
CA ASP A 31 -4.15 -1.59 -18.44
C ASP A 31 -5.35 -2.05 -17.61
N SER A 32 -5.60 -1.40 -16.46
CA SER A 32 -6.69 -1.72 -15.53
C SER A 32 -7.88 -0.77 -15.67
N PHE A 33 -9.09 -1.31 -15.58
CA PHE A 33 -10.33 -0.55 -15.43
C PHE A 33 -10.76 -0.51 -13.96
N VAL A 34 -11.02 0.68 -13.41
CA VAL A 34 -11.47 0.87 -12.03
C VAL A 34 -12.90 1.38 -12.01
N HIS A 35 -13.82 0.57 -11.48
CA HIS A 35 -15.19 0.99 -11.24
C HIS A 35 -15.30 1.79 -9.93
N PHE A 36 -15.03 3.09 -9.98
CA PHE A 36 -14.91 3.95 -8.79
C PHE A 36 -16.09 3.90 -7.81
N GLN A 37 -17.34 3.84 -8.30
CA GLN A 37 -18.50 3.74 -7.42
C GLN A 37 -18.50 2.47 -6.57
N ASN A 38 -18.18 1.31 -7.16
CA ASN A 38 -18.08 0.04 -6.46
C ASN A 38 -16.88 0.04 -5.51
N LEU A 39 -15.74 0.60 -5.92
CA LEU A 39 -14.60 0.76 -5.03
C LEU A 39 -14.98 1.59 -3.79
N ALA A 40 -15.63 2.74 -3.98
CA ALA A 40 -16.07 3.59 -2.87
C ALA A 40 -17.09 2.88 -1.97
N LEU A 41 -18.05 2.14 -2.54
CA LEU A 41 -19.02 1.35 -1.77
C LEU A 41 -18.34 0.26 -0.92
N ASN A 42 -17.32 -0.41 -1.47
CA ASN A 42 -16.56 -1.43 -0.75
C ASN A 42 -15.64 -0.85 0.35
N LEU A 43 -15.12 0.36 0.16
CA LEU A 43 -14.24 1.02 1.14
C LEU A 43 -15.02 1.70 2.28
N ARG A 44 -16.27 2.13 2.06
CA ARG A 44 -17.10 2.81 3.08
C ARG A 44 -17.23 2.09 4.42
N PRO A 45 -17.46 0.75 4.48
CA PRO A 45 -17.60 0.06 5.76
C PRO A 45 -16.26 -0.28 6.41
N LEU A 46 -15.12 -0.04 5.74
CA LEU A 46 -13.80 -0.40 6.22
C LEU A 46 -13.18 0.73 7.07
N PRO A 47 -12.18 0.41 7.91
CA PRO A 47 -11.42 1.42 8.64
C PRO A 47 -10.79 2.45 7.69
N ARG A 48 -10.83 3.72 8.10
CA ARG A 48 -10.16 4.82 7.39
C ARG A 48 -8.67 4.90 7.69
N ASP A 49 -8.25 4.31 8.81
CA ASP A 49 -6.87 4.27 9.25
C ASP A 49 -6.31 2.85 9.12
N ASP A 50 -5.01 2.76 8.84
CA ASP A 50 -4.23 1.51 8.75
C ASP A 50 -4.82 0.45 7.82
N LEU A 51 -5.53 0.88 6.77
CA LEU A 51 -6.16 0.01 5.79
C LEU A 51 -5.18 -0.36 4.68
N TYR A 52 -4.98 -1.66 4.45
CA TYR A 52 -4.41 -2.19 3.22
C TYR A 52 -5.43 -3.06 2.51
N TYR A 53 -5.91 -2.59 1.35
CA TYR A 53 -7.00 -3.19 0.60
C TYR A 53 -6.59 -3.51 -0.84
N GLY A 54 -7.14 -4.60 -1.36
CA GLY A 54 -6.96 -5.06 -2.73
C GLY A 54 -7.34 -6.53 -2.84
N HIS A 55 -6.95 -7.18 -3.94
CA HIS A 55 -7.10 -8.62 -4.06
C HIS A 55 -6.02 -9.33 -3.23
N MET A 56 -6.30 -9.51 -1.93
CA MET A 56 -5.37 -10.09 -0.97
C MET A 56 -5.16 -11.58 -1.26
N ILE A 57 -3.91 -11.96 -1.48
CA ILE A 57 -3.50 -13.36 -1.59
C ILE A 57 -2.50 -13.71 -0.50
N ARG A 58 -2.45 -15.00 -0.14
CA ARG A 58 -1.42 -15.56 0.73
C ARG A 58 -0.89 -16.85 0.13
N ARG A 59 0.40 -16.91 -0.19
CA ARG A 59 1.04 -18.15 -0.65
C ARG A 59 1.62 -18.88 0.56
N LYS A 60 0.99 -19.98 1.01
CA LYS A 60 1.48 -20.82 2.14
C LYS A 60 2.01 -20.00 3.35
N ARG A 61 3.30 -20.12 3.67
CA ARG A 61 4.01 -19.47 4.79
C ARG A 61 4.42 -18.01 4.50
N ASP A 62 4.00 -17.44 3.37
CA ASP A 62 4.21 -16.03 3.07
C ASP A 62 3.24 -15.13 3.84
N ILE A 63 3.67 -13.89 3.97
CA ILE A 63 2.85 -12.75 4.36
C ILE A 63 1.72 -12.47 3.34
N PRO A 64 0.54 -12.01 3.78
CA PRO A 64 -0.49 -11.53 2.87
C PRO A 64 -0.05 -10.29 2.09
N PHE A 65 -0.43 -10.21 0.81
CA PHE A 65 -0.23 -9.01 0.00
C PHE A 65 -1.36 -8.84 -1.03
N ALA A 66 -1.67 -7.60 -1.41
CA ALA A 66 -2.61 -7.31 -2.48
C ALA A 66 -1.92 -7.56 -3.83
N ARG A 67 -2.36 -8.57 -4.58
CA ARG A 67 -1.80 -8.93 -5.88
C ARG A 67 -2.49 -8.17 -7.00
N GLY A 68 -1.70 -7.50 -7.83
CA GLY A 68 -2.04 -6.91 -9.13
C GLY A 68 -3.18 -5.89 -9.10
N GLN A 69 -3.31 -5.13 -10.20
CA GLN A 69 -4.50 -4.35 -10.62
C GLN A 69 -4.98 -3.23 -9.69
N LEU A 70 -5.12 -3.43 -8.39
CA LEU A 70 -5.52 -2.40 -7.44
C LEU A 70 -4.93 -2.67 -6.06
N GLN A 71 -4.14 -1.70 -5.58
CA GLN A 71 -3.67 -1.60 -4.20
C GLN A 71 -4.19 -0.30 -3.62
N VAL A 72 -4.84 -0.36 -2.47
CA VAL A 72 -5.34 0.81 -1.76
C VAL A 72 -4.71 0.82 -0.37
N LEU A 73 -4.11 1.96 -0.01
CA LEU A 73 -3.74 2.26 1.37
C LEU A 73 -4.59 3.41 1.88
N SER A 74 -4.92 3.40 3.16
CA SER A 74 -5.28 4.64 3.82
C SER A 74 -4.10 5.61 3.80
N VAL A 75 -4.40 6.91 3.67
CA VAL A 75 -3.35 7.94 3.57
C VAL A 75 -2.48 7.97 4.81
N ASN A 76 -3.07 7.75 6.00
CA ASN A 76 -2.30 7.67 7.25
C ASN A 76 -1.28 6.51 7.23
N TYR A 77 -1.61 5.39 6.58
CA TYR A 77 -0.75 4.22 6.54
C TYR A 77 0.45 4.41 5.61
N ALA A 78 0.26 5.21 4.56
CA ALA A 78 1.34 5.65 3.69
C ALA A 78 2.38 6.52 4.45
N TYR A 79 2.04 7.13 5.60
CA TYR A 79 3.02 7.86 6.42
C TYR A 79 4.15 6.98 6.95
N LEU A 80 3.96 5.66 7.07
CA LEU A 80 5.06 4.74 7.39
C LEU A 80 6.22 4.90 6.41
N PHE A 81 5.94 5.16 5.14
CA PHE A 81 6.96 5.30 4.09
C PHE A 81 7.79 6.58 4.20
N VAL A 82 7.31 7.55 4.98
CA VAL A 82 8.04 8.78 5.27
C VAL A 82 9.16 8.52 6.28
N SER A 83 8.88 7.71 7.30
CA SER A 83 9.77 7.47 8.43
C SER A 83 10.67 6.23 8.27
N ILE A 84 10.32 5.27 7.41
CA ILE A 84 11.13 4.06 7.23
C ILE A 84 12.35 4.32 6.31
N PRO A 85 13.56 3.90 6.72
CA PRO A 85 14.71 3.87 5.84
C PRO A 85 14.53 2.77 4.80
N PHE A 86 14.76 3.12 3.52
CA PHE A 86 14.71 2.18 2.40
C PHE A 86 16.12 1.78 1.98
N ASP A 87 16.43 0.48 2.06
CA ASP A 87 17.70 -0.06 1.58
C ASP A 87 17.60 -0.34 0.06
N ARG A 88 18.64 0.02 -0.70
CA ARG A 88 18.73 -0.32 -2.12
C ARG A 88 18.68 -1.82 -2.39
N LYS A 89 19.04 -2.65 -1.41
CA LYS A 89 18.88 -4.12 -1.50
C LYS A 89 17.41 -4.54 -1.61
N GLU A 90 16.48 -3.69 -1.18
CA GLU A 90 15.03 -3.92 -1.27
C GLU A 90 14.47 -3.49 -2.64
N TRP A 91 15.30 -3.08 -3.61
CA TRP A 91 14.87 -2.69 -4.97
C TRP A 91 14.39 -3.87 -5.81
N ASN A 92 14.83 -5.08 -5.49
CA ASN A 92 14.60 -6.27 -6.32
C ASN A 92 13.45 -7.11 -5.79
N GLY A 93 12.47 -7.46 -6.65
CA GLY A 93 11.30 -8.26 -6.27
C GLY A 93 10.00 -7.83 -6.97
N ALA A 94 8.93 -8.62 -6.86
CA ALA A 94 7.61 -8.21 -7.36
C ALA A 94 7.06 -7.06 -6.50
N GLU A 95 6.63 -5.97 -7.12
CA GLU A 95 6.22 -4.74 -6.44
C GLU A 95 5.18 -4.98 -5.34
N ASP A 96 4.14 -5.74 -5.66
CA ASP A 96 3.02 -6.10 -4.79
C ASP A 96 3.47 -6.88 -3.55
N TYR A 97 4.40 -7.81 -3.75
CA TYR A 97 4.96 -8.63 -2.67
C TYR A 97 5.84 -7.79 -1.75
N MET A 98 6.67 -6.92 -2.33
CA MET A 98 7.55 -6.04 -1.55
C MET A 98 6.74 -5.06 -0.68
N LEU A 99 5.63 -4.51 -1.20
CA LEU A 99 4.72 -3.69 -0.41
C LEU A 99 4.17 -4.45 0.80
N GLY A 100 3.67 -5.67 0.58
CA GLY A 100 3.20 -6.52 1.68
C GLY A 100 4.29 -6.80 2.72
N LEU A 101 5.52 -7.10 2.26
CA LEU A 101 6.66 -7.39 3.14
C LEU A 101 6.97 -6.22 4.05
N TRP A 102 6.94 -5.02 3.49
CA TRP A 102 7.23 -3.81 4.25
C TRP A 102 6.16 -3.43 5.23
N LEU A 103 4.90 -3.47 4.81
CA LEU A 103 3.80 -3.26 5.74
C LEU A 103 3.94 -4.27 6.90
N ASN A 104 4.08 -5.56 6.62
CA ASN A 104 4.27 -6.57 7.68
C ASN A 104 5.51 -6.34 8.57
N LYS A 105 6.63 -5.89 7.99
CA LYS A 105 7.88 -5.61 8.71
C LYS A 105 7.75 -4.39 9.64
N TYR A 106 7.08 -3.34 9.19
CA TYR A 106 7.07 -2.04 9.89
C TYR A 106 5.82 -1.81 10.76
N ILE A 107 4.69 -2.47 10.48
CA ILE A 107 3.50 -2.45 11.37
C ILE A 107 3.83 -2.97 12.76
N ASN A 108 4.58 -4.07 12.83
CA ASN A 108 4.93 -4.71 14.12
C ASN A 108 6.01 -3.93 14.89
N SER A 109 6.65 -2.93 14.26
CA SER A 109 7.68 -2.09 14.90
C SER A 109 7.13 -0.83 15.56
N THR A 110 5.87 -0.48 15.30
CA THR A 110 5.18 0.70 15.87
C THR A 110 4.21 0.34 17.01
N LEU A 111 4.11 -0.94 17.38
CA LEU A 111 3.27 -1.46 18.48
C LEU A 111 4.08 -1.91 19.72
N ASN A 112 5.39 -1.66 19.76
CA ASN A 112 6.27 -1.91 20.91
C ASN A 112 6.95 -0.63 21.36
#